data_AF-A0A6P1Y0Z4-F1
#
_entry.id   AF-A0A6P1Y0Z4-F1
#
_cell.length_a   1.000
_cell.length_b   1.000
_cell.length_c   1.000
_cell.angle_alpha   90.00
_cell.angle_beta   90.00
_cell.angle_gamma   90.00
#
_symmetry.space_group_name_H-M   'P 1'
#
loop_
_entity.id
_entity.type
_entity.pdbx_description
1 polymer ?
#
loop_
_entity_poly.entity_id
_entity_poly.type
_entity_poly.pdbx_seq_one_letter_code
_entity_poly.pdbx_strand_id
1 'polypeptide(L)'
;MFFAKRYRDSQTEYEFGGQDELRAIKIDCSGLIVNCYRYAVREYTEYTLPFFDASVKDFFLKYSVITNNPNPGDLIFMGDEDTDFPTHCFLCKNS
;
A
#
# COMPACT_ATOMS: atom_id res chain seq x y z
N MET A 1 -5.17 -11.00 4.36
CA MET A 1 -4.24 -10.73 5.50
C MET A 1 -2.99 -11.63 5.54
N PHE A 2 -2.83 -12.63 4.66
CA PHE A 2 -1.70 -13.58 4.69
C PHE A 2 -0.38 -13.07 4.08
N PHE A 3 -0.42 -12.16 3.10
CA PHE A 3 0.77 -11.72 2.38
C PHE A 3 1.62 -10.70 3.14
N ALA A 4 1.01 -9.66 3.73
CA ALA A 4 1.74 -8.69 4.56
C ALA A 4 2.48 -9.36 5.74
N LYS A 5 1.94 -10.47 6.26
CA LYS A 5 2.59 -11.26 7.30
C LYS A 5 3.83 -11.99 6.76
N ARG A 6 3.75 -12.58 5.57
CA ARG A 6 4.90 -13.21 4.89
C ARG A 6 6.04 -12.24 4.61
N TYR A 7 5.74 -10.99 4.28
CA TYR A 7 6.75 -9.96 4.04
C TYR A 7 7.46 -9.54 5.32
N ARG A 8 6.69 -9.29 6.40
CA ARG A 8 7.25 -9.01 7.72
C ARG A 8 8.14 -10.15 8.24
N ASP A 9 7.74 -11.40 7.98
CA ASP A 9 8.45 -12.59 8.42
C ASP A 9 9.62 -12.97 7.47
N SER A 10 9.87 -12.16 6.43
CA SER A 10 11.01 -12.31 5.51
C SER A 10 12.06 -11.21 5.78
N GLN A 11 13.34 -11.48 5.54
CA GLN A 11 14.43 -10.48 5.68
C GLN A 11 14.42 -9.46 4.53
N THR A 12 13.27 -8.83 4.29
CA THR A 12 13.11 -7.87 3.20
C THR A 12 13.69 -6.52 3.60
N GLU A 13 14.66 -6.04 2.82
CA GLU A 13 15.28 -4.73 2.95
C GLU A 13 14.60 -3.74 2.00
N TYR A 14 14.44 -2.49 2.45
CA TYR A 14 13.85 -1.42 1.65
C TYR A 14 14.86 -0.91 0.61
N GLU A 15 14.47 -0.91 -0.67
CA GLU A 15 15.18 -0.20 -1.74
C GLU A 15 14.18 0.51 -2.64
N PHE A 16 14.49 1.75 -3.00
CA PHE A 16 13.68 2.57 -3.88
C PHE A 16 13.77 2.05 -5.33
N GLY A 17 12.66 1.54 -5.88
CA GLY A 17 12.53 1.17 -7.30
C GLY A 17 12.95 -0.26 -7.70
N GLY A 18 13.15 -1.18 -6.76
CA GLY A 18 13.54 -2.56 -7.07
C GLY A 18 12.38 -3.44 -7.60
N GLN A 19 12.70 -4.42 -8.45
CA GLN A 19 11.71 -5.28 -9.14
C GLN A 19 12.16 -6.76 -9.27
N ASP A 20 13.04 -7.26 -8.41
CA ASP A 20 13.61 -8.62 -8.53
C ASP A 20 12.66 -9.75 -8.06
N GLU A 21 12.64 -10.87 -8.80
CA GLU A 21 11.86 -12.06 -8.45
C GLU A 21 12.64 -12.97 -7.45
N LEU A 22 12.19 -12.94 -6.19
CA LEU A 22 12.57 -13.82 -5.06
C LEU A 22 13.97 -13.64 -4.38
N ARG A 23 14.54 -12.43 -4.42
CA ARG A 23 15.59 -11.96 -3.48
C ARG A 23 15.26 -10.53 -3.05
N ALA A 24 15.19 -10.29 -1.73
CA ALA A 24 14.79 -9.05 -1.05
C ALA A 24 13.62 -8.32 -1.76
N ILE A 25 12.41 -8.44 -1.24
CA ILE A 25 11.26 -7.90 -1.96
C ILE A 25 11.22 -6.37 -1.84
N LYS A 26 11.92 -5.70 -2.74
CA LYS A 26 12.06 -4.25 -2.83
C LYS A 26 10.73 -3.65 -3.28
N ILE A 27 9.86 -3.42 -2.31
CA ILE A 27 8.55 -2.83 -2.51
C ILE A 27 8.54 -1.47 -1.81
N ASP A 28 8.17 -0.44 -2.56
CA ASP A 28 7.87 0.87 -2.01
C ASP A 28 6.51 0.85 -1.29
N CYS A 29 6.24 1.89 -0.51
CA CYS A 29 5.03 1.93 0.31
C CYS A 29 3.74 1.78 -0.51
N SER A 30 3.65 2.42 -1.68
CA SER A 30 2.54 2.29 -2.63
C SER A 30 2.43 0.90 -3.24
N GLY A 31 3.55 0.28 -3.63
CA GLY A 31 3.58 -1.06 -4.22
C GLY A 31 3.09 -2.14 -3.25
N LEU A 32 3.32 -1.96 -1.94
CA LEU A 32 2.79 -2.89 -0.93
C LEU A 32 1.26 -2.84 -0.89
N ILE A 33 0.71 -1.63 -0.97
CA ILE A 33 -0.73 -1.37 -0.95
C ILE A 33 -1.38 -1.91 -2.23
N VAL A 34 -0.84 -1.59 -3.40
CA VAL A 34 -1.31 -2.10 -4.70
C VAL A 34 -1.33 -3.63 -4.70
N ASN A 35 -0.28 -4.29 -4.23
CA ASN A 35 -0.22 -5.74 -4.17
C ASN A 35 -1.22 -6.34 -3.18
N CYS A 36 -1.45 -5.70 -2.03
CA CYS A 36 -2.46 -6.14 -1.07
C CYS A 36 -3.86 -6.10 -1.68
N TYR A 37 -4.22 -5.00 -2.35
CA TYR A 37 -5.50 -4.87 -3.03
C TYR A 37 -5.63 -5.85 -4.20
N ARG A 38 -4.61 -5.99 -5.05
CA ARG A 38 -4.63 -6.92 -6.19
C ARG A 38 -4.84 -8.36 -5.74
N TYR A 39 -4.15 -8.78 -4.68
CA TYR A 39 -4.33 -10.10 -4.11
C TYR A 39 -5.74 -10.28 -3.54
N ALA A 40 -6.22 -9.32 -2.75
CA ALA A 40 -7.56 -9.38 -2.16
C ALA A 40 -8.66 -9.49 -3.23
N VAL A 41 -8.54 -8.69 -4.28
CA VAL A 41 -9.51 -8.67 -5.37
C VAL A 41 -9.46 -9.96 -6.18
N ARG A 42 -8.27 -10.42 -6.58
CA ARG A 42 -8.11 -11.65 -7.38
C ARG A 42 -8.60 -12.91 -6.67
N GLU A 43 -8.37 -13.02 -5.37
CA GLU A 43 -8.63 -14.26 -4.63
C GLU A 43 -10.02 -14.32 -3.99
N TYR A 44 -10.64 -13.15 -3.71
CA TYR A 44 -11.85 -13.09 -2.90
C TYR A 44 -13.02 -12.36 -3.56
N THR A 45 -12.86 -11.83 -4.78
CA THR A 45 -13.92 -11.06 -5.45
C THR A 45 -13.91 -11.25 -6.98
N GLU A 46 -14.99 -10.87 -7.66
CA GLU A 46 -15.06 -10.77 -9.13
C GLU A 46 -14.79 -9.34 -9.64
N TYR A 47 -14.47 -8.41 -8.72
CA TYR A 47 -14.25 -7.01 -9.07
C TYR A 47 -12.88 -6.81 -9.70
N THR A 48 -12.70 -5.66 -10.34
CA THR A 48 -11.39 -5.21 -10.83
C THR A 48 -11.02 -3.92 -10.12
N LEU A 49 -9.73 -3.74 -9.87
CA LEU A 49 -9.24 -2.49 -9.31
C LEU A 49 -9.34 -1.38 -10.36
N PRO A 50 -9.67 -0.14 -9.96
CA PRO A 50 -9.68 1.00 -10.87
C PRO A 50 -8.26 1.45 -11.27
N PHE A 51 -7.22 0.81 -10.74
CA PHE A 51 -5.82 1.09 -11.02
C PHE A 51 -5.03 -0.22 -11.24
N PHE A 52 -4.02 -0.16 -12.11
CA PHE A 52 -3.04 -1.22 -12.29
C PHE A 52 -1.80 -1.03 -11.41
N ASP A 53 -1.39 0.25 -11.30
CA ASP A 53 -0.37 0.81 -10.42
C ASP A 53 -0.86 2.19 -9.95
N ALA A 54 -0.48 2.60 -8.75
CA ALA A 54 -0.89 3.86 -8.16
C ALA A 54 0.16 4.38 -7.18
N SER A 55 0.60 5.62 -7.39
CA SER A 55 1.48 6.32 -6.45
C SER A 55 0.71 6.73 -5.18
N VAL A 56 1.43 7.06 -4.11
CA VAL A 56 0.85 7.65 -2.88
C VAL A 56 -0.05 8.85 -3.22
N LYS A 57 0.38 9.70 -4.15
CA LYS A 57 -0.37 10.87 -4.62
C LYS A 57 -1.68 10.48 -5.33
N ASP A 58 -1.66 9.43 -6.16
CA ASP A 58 -2.86 8.95 -6.82
C ASP A 58 -3.86 8.35 -5.82
N PHE A 59 -3.35 7.58 -4.85
CA PHE A 59 -4.19 7.06 -3.76
C PHE A 59 -4.87 8.18 -2.99
N PHE A 60 -4.13 9.24 -2.66
CA PHE A 60 -4.64 10.39 -1.92
C PHE A 60 -5.69 11.19 -2.72
N LEU A 61 -5.44 11.46 -4.01
CA LEU A 61 -6.29 12.36 -4.79
C LEU A 61 -7.48 11.69 -5.50
N LYS A 62 -7.34 10.42 -5.88
CA LYS A 62 -8.29 9.77 -6.81
C LYS A 62 -9.03 8.59 -6.20
N TYR A 63 -8.41 7.89 -5.24
CA TYR A 63 -8.89 6.59 -4.77
C TYR A 63 -9.22 6.54 -3.29
N SER A 64 -9.13 7.67 -2.58
CA SER A 64 -9.42 7.77 -1.15
C SER A 64 -10.33 8.95 -0.85
N VAL A 65 -10.99 8.87 0.30
CA VAL A 65 -11.79 9.96 0.88
C VAL A 65 -11.30 10.21 2.30
N ILE A 66 -11.15 11.48 2.68
CA ILE A 66 -10.71 11.86 4.02
C ILE A 66 -11.78 11.44 5.04
N THR A 67 -11.36 10.76 6.11
CA THR A 67 -12.20 10.36 7.23
C THR A 67 -11.57 10.77 8.56
N ASN A 68 -12.40 11.18 9.51
CA ASN A 68 -11.99 11.48 10.88
C ASN A 68 -12.04 10.25 11.79
N ASN A 69 -12.53 9.11 11.29
CA ASN A 69 -12.67 7.87 12.07
C ASN A 69 -12.12 6.68 11.26
N PRO A 70 -10.78 6.54 11.20
CA PRO A 70 -10.15 5.48 10.43
C PRO A 70 -10.42 4.10 11.06
N ASN A 71 -10.77 3.14 10.22
CA ASN A 71 -10.99 1.75 10.60
C ASN A 71 -9.79 0.88 10.17
N PRO A 72 -9.64 -0.31 10.77
CA PRO A 72 -8.64 -1.28 10.32
C PRO A 72 -8.81 -1.61 8.84
N GLY A 73 -7.73 -1.48 8.07
CA GLY A 73 -7.75 -1.61 6.61
C GLY A 73 -7.83 -0.30 5.84
N ASP A 74 -8.10 0.83 6.51
CA ASP A 74 -8.02 2.15 5.89
C ASP A 74 -6.56 2.57 5.64
N LEU A 75 -6.37 3.45 4.65
CA LEU A 75 -5.06 4.02 4.34
C LEU A 75 -4.79 5.25 5.21
N ILE A 76 -3.61 5.27 5.81
CA ILE A 76 -3.07 6.44 6.49
C ILE A 76 -1.98 7.02 5.60
N PHE A 77 -2.08 8.33 5.35
CA PHE A 77 -1.13 9.09 4.55
C PHE A 77 -0.25 9.95 5.46
N MET A 78 1.06 9.99 5.16
CA MET A 78 2.03 10.84 5.86
C MET A 78 2.91 11.56 4.82
N GLY A 79 3.38 12.74 5.17
CA GLY A 79 4.25 13.56 4.34
C GLY A 79 4.89 14.66 5.16
N ASP A 80 5.82 15.38 4.55
CA ASP A 80 6.47 16.53 5.19
C ASP A 80 5.53 17.74 5.18
N GLU A 81 5.61 18.58 6.22
CA GLU A 81 4.79 19.80 6.34
C GLU A 81 4.96 20.75 5.14
N ASP A 82 6.14 20.72 4.50
CA ASP A 82 6.49 21.57 3.36
C ASP A 82 6.03 21.03 2.00
N THR A 83 5.28 19.92 1.99
CA THR A 83 4.80 19.28 0.75
C THR A 83 3.28 19.28 0.66
N ASP A 84 2.73 19.74 -0.46
CA ASP A 84 1.28 19.76 -0.72
C ASP A 84 0.65 18.36 -0.80
N PHE A 85 1.46 17.30 -0.85
CA PHE A 85 1.01 15.93 -1.06
C PHE A 85 1.77 14.96 -0.14
N PRO A 86 1.08 13.92 0.36
CA PRO A 86 1.74 12.89 1.15
C PRO A 86 2.79 12.14 0.32
N THR A 87 3.92 11.84 0.97
CA THR A 87 5.04 11.10 0.38
C THR A 87 5.04 9.63 0.79
N HIS A 88 4.23 9.24 1.78
CA HIS A 88 4.16 7.90 2.32
C HIS A 88 2.72 7.47 2.64
N CYS A 89 2.43 6.16 2.52
CA CYS A 89 1.15 5.59 2.95
C CYS A 89 1.30 4.18 3.56
N PHE A 90 0.39 3.83 4.48
CA PHE A 90 0.36 2.51 5.13
C PHE A 90 -1.06 2.13 5.56
N LEU A 91 -1.27 0.85 5.85
CA LEU A 91 -2.56 0.34 6.31
C LEU A 91 -2.71 0.50 7.82
N CYS A 92 -3.85 1.07 8.23
CA CYS A 92 -4.29 1.07 9.61
C CYS A 92 -4.50 -0.38 10.08
N LYS A 93 -3.96 -0.72 11.25
CA LYS A 93 -4.08 -2.05 11.86
C LYS A 93 -4.84 -1.93 13.19
N ASN A 94 -5.52 -3.01 13.57
CA ASN A 94 -6.03 -3.15 14.93
C ASN A 94 -4.87 -3.07 15.93
N SER A 95 -5.09 -2.29 16.99
CA SER A 95 -4.25 -2.22 18.19
C SER A 95 -4.25 -3.56 18.95
#